data_AF-A0A9E4KBH2-F1
#
_entry.id   AF-A0A9E4KBH2-F1
#
_cell.length_a   1.000
_cell.length_b   1.000
_cell.length_c   1.000
_cell.angle_alpha   90.00
_cell.angle_beta   90.00
_cell.angle_gamma   90.00
#
_symmetry.space_group_name_H-M   'P 1'
#
loop_
_entity.id
_entity.type
_entity.pdbx_description
1 polymer ?
#
loop_
_entity_poly.entity_id
_entity_poly.type
_entity_poly.pdbx_seq_one_letter_code
_entity_poly.pdbx_strand_id
1 'polypeptide(L)'
;AIFRVIKPGGRLLVLEFSKPIHQPLQKVYDLYSFTLLPKIGKLVTQDEDSYRYLAESIRMHPDQETLKGMLEHAGFERCDYFNLTGGVVAIHRGYKV
;
A
#
# COMPACT_ATOMS: atom_id res chain seq x y z
N ALA A 1 14.92 8.82 6.18
CA ALA A 1 16.05 8.45 5.30
C ALA A 1 15.86 8.92 3.86
N ILE A 2 14.73 8.61 3.20
CA ILE A 2 14.45 8.99 1.81
C ILE A 2 14.47 10.52 1.59
N PHE A 3 13.83 11.30 2.46
CA PHE A 3 13.80 12.76 2.36
C PHE A 3 15.20 13.41 2.26
N ARG A 4 16.18 12.87 2.99
CA ARG A 4 17.56 13.38 3.00
C ARG A 4 18.21 13.31 1.62
N VAL A 5 17.97 12.24 0.87
CA VAL A 5 18.69 11.96 -0.40
C VAL A 5 18.04 12.58 -1.63
N ILE A 6 16.77 13.01 -1.52
CA ILE A 6 16.08 13.74 -2.59
C ILE A 6 16.64 15.17 -2.65
N LYS A 7 16.81 15.71 -3.87
CA LYS A 7 17.23 17.12 -4.08
C LYS A 7 16.07 18.08 -3.79
N PRO A 8 16.32 19.32 -3.35
CA PRO A 8 15.28 20.36 -3.31
C PRO A 8 14.57 20.50 -4.66
N GLY A 9 13.25 20.67 -4.63
CA GLY A 9 12.34 20.58 -5.79
C GLY A 9 12.01 19.16 -6.25
N GLY A 10 12.63 18.13 -5.67
CA GLY A 10 12.44 16.73 -6.05
C GLY A 10 11.09 16.15 -5.59
N ARG A 11 10.60 15.15 -6.32
CA ARG A 11 9.31 14.48 -6.06
C ARG A 11 9.52 13.01 -5.71
N LEU A 12 8.89 12.57 -4.62
CA LEU A 12 8.72 11.16 -4.27
C LEU A 12 7.39 10.66 -4.83
N LEU A 13 7.39 9.46 -5.41
CA LEU A 13 6.20 8.69 -5.76
C LEU A 13 6.33 7.29 -5.17
N VAL A 14 5.29 6.82 -4.48
CA VAL A 14 5.21 5.47 -3.90
C VAL A 14 3.95 4.82 -4.43
N LEU A 15 4.09 3.71 -5.16
CA LEU A 15 2.97 2.89 -5.61
C LEU A 15 2.93 1.65 -4.73
N GLU A 16 1.92 1.55 -3.87
CA GLU A 16 1.79 0.43 -2.95
C GLU A 16 0.34 0.03 -2.71
N PHE A 17 0.16 -1.16 -2.15
CA PHE A 17 -1.15 -1.60 -1.67
C PHE A 17 -1.68 -0.63 -0.61
N SER A 18 -3.00 -0.47 -0.59
CA SER A 18 -3.68 0.33 0.42
C SER A 18 -5.01 -0.30 0.77
N LYS A 19 -5.90 0.46 1.43
CA LYS A 19 -7.18 -0.06 1.88
C LYS A 19 -8.31 0.33 0.91
N PRO A 20 -9.13 -0.64 0.46
CA PRO A 20 -10.30 -0.34 -0.35
C PRO A 20 -11.21 0.69 0.33
N ILE A 21 -11.64 1.71 -0.43
CA ILE A 21 -12.43 2.83 0.12
C ILE A 21 -13.89 2.46 0.42
N HIS A 22 -14.39 1.38 -0.20
CA HIS A 22 -15.75 0.91 -0.02
C HIS A 22 -15.78 -0.29 0.95
N GLN A 23 -16.50 -0.18 2.06
CA GLN A 23 -16.62 -1.26 3.06
C GLN A 23 -17.02 -2.62 2.49
N PRO A 24 -17.95 -2.72 1.50
CA PRO A 24 -18.28 -4.02 0.89
C PRO A 24 -17.08 -4.60 0.13
N LEU A 25 -16.32 -3.76 -0.58
CA LEU A 25 -15.13 -4.18 -1.33
C LEU A 25 -14.02 -4.63 -0.39
N GLN A 26 -13.86 -3.96 0.76
CA GLN A 26 -12.92 -4.37 1.80
C GLN A 26 -13.23 -5.77 2.34
N LYS A 27 -14.49 -6.07 2.67
CA LYS A 27 -14.89 -7.40 3.15
C LYS A 27 -14.70 -8.50 2.10
N VAL A 28 -15.02 -8.22 0.84
CA VAL A 28 -14.82 -9.16 -0.27
C VAL A 28 -13.32 -9.38 -0.52
N TYR A 29 -12.53 -8.32 -0.48
CA TYR A 29 -11.07 -8.39 -0.62
C TYR A 29 -10.43 -9.17 0.53
N ASP A 30 -10.83 -8.92 1.77
CA ASP A 30 -10.36 -9.66 2.93
C ASP A 30 -10.71 -11.16 2.78
N LEU A 31 -11.95 -11.49 2.42
CA LEU A 31 -12.38 -12.88 2.25
C LEU A 31 -11.63 -13.59 1.10
N TYR A 32 -11.45 -12.91 -0.04
CA TYR A 32 -10.64 -13.41 -1.16
C TYR A 32 -9.19 -13.63 -0.74
N SER A 33 -8.61 -12.66 -0.03
CA SER A 33 -7.20 -12.70 0.38
C SER A 33 -6.92 -13.75 1.44
N PHE A 34 -7.84 -13.97 2.38
CA PHE A 34 -7.69 -15.00 3.42
C PHE A 34 -7.91 -16.41 2.92
N THR A 35 -8.77 -16.58 1.92
CA THR A 35 -9.25 -17.92 1.55
C THR A 35 -8.68 -18.40 0.22
N LEU A 36 -8.52 -17.50 -0.75
CA LEU A 36 -8.16 -17.87 -2.11
C LEU A 36 -6.65 -17.76 -2.36
N LEU A 37 -5.99 -16.67 -1.93
CA LEU A 37 -4.56 -16.45 -2.16
C LEU A 37 -3.68 -17.59 -1.57
N PRO A 38 -3.85 -18.03 -0.31
CA PRO A 38 -3.06 -19.13 0.24
C PRO A 38 -3.31 -20.47 -0.47
N LYS A 39 -4.56 -20.71 -0.91
CA LYS A 39 -4.92 -21.94 -1.62
C LYS A 39 -4.35 -21.97 -3.04
N ILE A 40 -4.27 -20.83 -3.72
CA ILE A 40 -3.61 -20.69 -5.02
C ILE A 40 -2.09 -20.86 -4.86
N GLY A 41 -1.47 -20.26 -3.83
CA GLY A 41 -0.05 -20.46 -3.52
C GLY A 41 0.29 -21.93 -3.25
N LYS A 42 -0.55 -22.62 -2.47
CA LYS A 42 -0.41 -24.06 -2.21
C LYS A 42 -0.50 -24.91 -3.49
N LEU A 43 -1.35 -24.52 -4.44
CA LEU A 43 -1.59 -25.29 -5.67
C LEU A 43 -0.56 -25.00 -6.77
N VAL A 44 0.00 -23.78 -6.82
CA VAL A 44 0.83 -23.31 -7.95
C VAL A 44 2.32 -23.31 -7.63
N THR A 45 2.74 -22.94 -6.41
CA THR A 45 4.17 -22.70 -6.10
C THR A 45 4.76 -23.64 -5.06
N GLN A 46 3.97 -24.54 -4.44
CA GLN A 46 4.36 -25.31 -3.24
C GLN A 46 4.89 -24.43 -2.08
N ASP A 47 4.65 -23.11 -2.15
CA ASP A 47 5.15 -22.12 -1.19
C ASP A 47 3.98 -21.31 -0.65
N GLU A 48 3.34 -21.90 0.35
CA GLU A 48 2.19 -21.32 1.07
C GLU A 48 2.61 -20.11 1.92
N ASP A 49 3.83 -20.11 2.42
CA ASP A 49 4.33 -19.12 3.38
C ASP A 49 4.58 -17.76 2.71
N SER A 50 5.10 -17.73 1.48
CA SER A 50 5.28 -16.47 0.72
C SER A 50 3.96 -15.75 0.44
N TYR A 51 2.90 -16.48 0.09
CA TYR A 51 1.58 -15.89 -0.17
C TYR A 51 0.85 -15.47 1.11
N ARG A 52 1.06 -16.21 2.21
CA ARG A 52 0.61 -15.81 3.54
C ARG A 52 1.27 -14.51 3.97
N TYR A 53 2.60 -14.41 3.81
CA TYR A 53 3.35 -13.20 4.10
C TYR A 53 2.85 -12.01 3.28
N LEU A 54 2.60 -12.19 1.97
CA LEU A 54 2.03 -11.14 1.12
C LEU A 54 0.66 -10.65 1.65
N ALA A 55 -0.23 -11.57 2.00
CA ALA A 55 -1.53 -11.21 2.55
C ALA A 55 -1.40 -10.46 3.90
N GLU A 56 -0.48 -10.90 4.76
CA GLU A 56 -0.21 -10.26 6.05
C GLU A 56 0.43 -8.88 5.87
N SER A 57 1.39 -8.73 4.95
CA SER A 57 2.07 -7.46 4.69
C SER A 57 1.10 -6.41 4.16
N ILE A 58 0.15 -6.80 3.31
CA ILE A 58 -0.91 -5.90 2.81
C ILE A 58 -1.81 -5.41 3.95
N ARG A 59 -2.15 -6.26 4.93
CA ARG A 59 -2.99 -5.86 6.07
C ARG A 59 -2.28 -4.92 7.04
N MET A 60 -0.99 -5.15 7.26
CA MET A 60 -0.17 -4.33 8.14
C MET A 60 0.23 -3.00 7.49
N HIS A 61 0.10 -2.87 6.17
CA HIS A 61 0.43 -1.64 5.46
C HIS A 61 -0.52 -0.50 5.89
N PRO A 62 0.01 0.72 6.11
CA PRO A 62 -0.80 1.88 6.43
C PRO A 62 -1.82 2.19 5.32
N ASP A 63 -2.98 2.71 5.70
CA ASP A 63 -3.92 3.25 4.72
C ASP A 63 -3.43 4.58 4.14
N GLN A 64 -4.21 5.10 3.18
CA GLN A 64 -3.87 6.25 2.38
C GLN A 64 -3.53 7.47 3.22
N GLU A 65 -4.40 7.83 4.17
CA GLU A 65 -4.20 9.00 5.04
C GLU A 65 -3.04 8.77 6.01
N THR A 66 -2.92 7.58 6.58
CA THR A 66 -1.82 7.25 7.48
C THR A 66 -0.47 7.38 6.78
N LEU A 67 -0.32 6.79 5.58
CA LEU A 67 0.94 6.87 4.84
C LEU A 67 1.23 8.30 4.35
N LYS A 68 0.20 9.05 3.95
CA LYS A 68 0.35 10.49 3.64
C LYS A 68 0.88 11.26 4.84
N GLY A 69 0.31 11.06 6.03
CA GLY A 69 0.78 11.69 7.27
C GLY A 69 2.22 11.28 7.63
N MET A 70 2.62 10.05 7.33
CA MET A 70 4.02 9.61 7.48
C MET A 70 4.97 10.36 6.53
N LEU A 71 4.56 10.64 5.29
CA LEU A 71 5.35 11.46 4.37
C LEU A 71 5.49 12.90 4.87
N GLU A 72 4.40 13.50 5.34
CA GLU A 72 4.40 14.84 5.93
C GLU A 72 5.32 14.91 7.15
N HIS A 73 5.22 13.94 8.06
CA HIS A 73 6.09 13.84 9.23
C HIS A 73 7.57 13.66 8.86
N ALA A 74 7.86 12.99 7.73
CA ALA A 74 9.21 12.84 7.21
C ALA A 74 9.79 14.13 6.58
N GLY A 75 8.99 15.20 6.46
CA GLY A 75 9.38 16.50 5.94
C GLY A 75 8.93 16.78 4.50
N PHE A 76 8.22 15.86 3.85
CA PHE A 76 7.66 16.14 2.53
C PHE A 76 6.48 17.11 2.61
N GLU A 77 6.39 17.98 1.61
CA GLU A 77 5.29 18.92 1.45
C GLU A 77 4.43 18.57 0.23
N ARG A 78 3.24 19.19 0.15
CA ARG A 78 2.27 18.97 -0.94
C ARG A 78 1.97 17.49 -1.13
N CYS A 79 1.82 16.80 0.00
CA CYS A 79 1.57 15.37 0.07
C CYS A 79 0.14 15.06 -0.35
N ASP A 80 0.00 14.07 -1.22
CA ASP A 80 -1.29 13.67 -1.79
C ASP A 80 -1.27 12.18 -2.16
N TYR A 81 -2.43 11.59 -2.40
CA TYR A 81 -2.53 10.23 -2.89
C TYR A 81 -3.62 10.06 -3.94
N PHE A 82 -3.46 9.05 -4.78
CA PHE A 82 -4.40 8.72 -5.85
C PHE A 82 -4.78 7.25 -5.75
N ASN A 83 -6.05 6.97 -5.47
CA ASN A 83 -6.56 5.61 -5.40
C ASN A 83 -6.69 4.99 -6.79
N LEU A 84 -6.22 3.75 -6.91
CA LEU A 84 -6.39 2.89 -8.07
C LEU A 84 -7.28 1.71 -7.70
N THR A 85 -8.09 1.24 -8.64
CA THR A 85 -8.95 0.06 -8.46
C THR A 85 -9.77 0.10 -7.16
N GLY A 86 -10.39 1.26 -6.87
CA GLY A 86 -11.20 1.44 -5.67
C GLY A 86 -10.42 1.42 -4.35
N GLY A 87 -9.12 1.73 -4.37
CA GLY A 87 -8.26 1.87 -3.18
C GLY A 87 -7.50 0.60 -2.78
N VAL A 88 -7.58 -0.47 -3.56
CA VAL A 88 -6.70 -1.66 -3.38
C VAL A 88 -5.23 -1.26 -3.49
N VAL A 89 -4.93 -0.31 -4.38
CA VAL A 89 -3.60 0.26 -4.59
C VAL A 89 -3.74 1.78 -4.55
N ALA A 90 -2.71 2.47 -4.05
CA ALA A 90 -2.63 3.92 -4.08
C ALA A 90 -1.25 4.39 -4.54
N ILE A 91 -1.22 5.52 -5.25
CA ILE A 91 0.00 6.25 -5.53
C ILE A 91 0.08 7.42 -4.57
N HIS A 92 1.05 7.42 -3.66
CA HIS A 92 1.37 8.55 -2.81
C HIS A 92 2.42 9.43 -3.46
N ARG A 93 2.27 10.73 -3.28
CA ARG A 93 3.17 11.75 -3.82
C ARG A 93 3.55 12.72 -2.71
N GLY A 94 4.83 13.11 -2.67
CA GLY A 94 5.32 14.20 -1.83
C GLY A 94 6.47 14.94 -2.49
N TYR A 95 6.68 16.20 -2.12
CA TYR A 95 7.76 17.03 -2.65
C TYR A 95 8.72 17.43 -1.54
N LYS A 96 10.01 17.45 -1.86
CA LYS A 96 11.00 18.14 -1.03
C LYS A 96 11.10 19.56 -1.55
N VAL A 97 10.52 20.51 -0.83
CA VAL A 97 10.62 21.93 -1.16
C VAL A 97 11.96 22.47 -0.67
#